data_AF-A0A7U4LFX4-F1
#
_entry.id   AF-A0A7U4LFX4-F1
#
_cell.length_a   1.000
_cell.length_b   1.000
_cell.length_c   1.000
_cell.angle_alpha   90.00
_cell.angle_beta   90.00
_cell.angle_gamma   90.00
#
_symmetry.space_group_name_H-M   'P 1'
#
loop_
_entity.id
_entity.type
_entity.pdbx_description
1 polymer ?
#
loop_
_entity_poly.entity_id
_entity_poly.type
_entity_poly.pdbx_seq_one_letter_code
_entity_poly.pdbx_strand_id
1 'polypeptide(L)'
;MTEDEVAGALDWRGRPVRCRECEHLTLNAEGLCAKGRACIRDRRARRVDRFLAEHRALADSYLDHPYFEVRASAARYASLFRLAALLDDPEPEVRAMATLRLPLERIVRMADDPDPHVRMAAASRLTGRELMPLLADGDYLVRLAAVRRMPLDLLPLVLGDPDTEVRRVVARRIDLASLPNMSFDADPTVRREVAERLPLRQLHILARDSDLRVRFVVAERIAEEELEPFLDDSEPLIRALANERIDRVPGLRERLDAARSPAPVPLPRRNSSQETDR
;
A
#
# COMPACT_ATOMS: atom_id res chain seq x y z
N MET A 1 36.15 -16.21 -1.99
CA MET A 1 35.96 -15.74 -3.37
C MET A 1 36.36 -16.87 -4.29
N THR A 2 35.39 -17.54 -4.90
CA THR A 2 35.67 -18.60 -5.87
C THR A 2 36.17 -17.97 -7.18
N GLU A 3 36.94 -18.71 -7.98
CA GLU A 3 37.51 -18.24 -9.25
C GLU A 3 36.43 -17.75 -10.24
N ASP A 4 35.20 -18.29 -10.13
CA ASP A 4 34.02 -17.85 -10.89
C ASP A 4 33.56 -16.41 -10.58
N GLU A 5 33.75 -15.90 -9.36
CA GLU A 5 33.36 -14.53 -9.00
C GLU A 5 34.28 -13.47 -9.63
N VAL A 6 35.54 -13.83 -9.90
CA VAL A 6 36.57 -12.97 -10.49
C VAL A 6 36.52 -13.02 -12.02
N ALA A 7 36.19 -14.19 -12.59
CA ALA A 7 35.94 -14.38 -14.01
C ALA A 7 34.66 -13.67 -14.51
N GLY A 8 33.69 -13.43 -13.63
CA GLY A 8 32.36 -12.90 -13.98
C GLY A 8 32.13 -11.39 -13.89
N ALA A 9 33.14 -10.58 -13.55
CA ALA A 9 32.97 -9.12 -13.47
C ALA A 9 33.23 -8.45 -14.83
N LEU A 10 32.13 -8.27 -15.55
CA LEU A 10 32.05 -7.59 -16.85
C LEU A 10 31.62 -6.13 -16.66
N ASP A 11 32.12 -5.27 -17.54
CA ASP A 11 31.63 -3.90 -17.68
C ASP A 11 30.32 -3.84 -18.45
N TRP A 12 29.72 -2.65 -18.52
CA TRP A 12 28.45 -2.40 -19.20
C TRP A 12 28.49 -2.66 -20.71
N ARG A 13 29.68 -2.82 -21.30
CA ARG A 13 29.89 -3.24 -22.69
C ARG A 13 30.12 -4.74 -22.81
N GLY A 14 29.98 -5.49 -21.71
CA GLY A 14 30.19 -6.94 -21.66
C GLY A 14 31.66 -7.37 -21.67
N ARG A 15 32.61 -6.44 -21.48
CA ARG A 15 34.05 -6.75 -21.49
C ARG A 15 34.55 -7.00 -20.06
N PRO A 16 35.59 -7.83 -19.86
CA PRO A 16 36.15 -8.02 -18.53
C PRO A 16 36.62 -6.69 -17.92
N VAL A 17 36.23 -6.40 -16.68
CA VAL A 17 36.70 -5.21 -15.97
C VAL A 17 38.21 -5.31 -15.76
N ARG A 18 38.94 -4.27 -16.17
CA ARG A 18 40.41 -4.18 -16.05
C ARG A 18 40.78 -3.04 -15.10
N CYS A 19 41.12 -3.38 -13.85
CA CYS A 19 41.48 -2.38 -12.83
C CYS A 19 42.69 -1.53 -13.26
N ARG A 20 43.66 -2.10 -13.98
CA ARG A 20 44.85 -1.41 -14.49
C ARG A 20 44.53 -0.26 -15.46
N GLU A 21 43.34 -0.25 -16.06
CA GLU A 21 42.87 0.77 -17.00
C GLU A 21 41.81 1.70 -16.35
N CYS A 22 41.60 1.61 -15.04
CA CYS A 22 40.62 2.42 -14.31
C CYS A 22 41.29 3.69 -13.79
N GLU A 23 40.55 4.79 -13.71
CA GLU A 23 41.02 6.03 -13.08
C GLU A 23 41.23 5.89 -11.54
N HIS A 24 40.60 4.88 -10.93
CA HIS A 24 40.63 4.62 -9.49
C HIS A 24 41.71 3.63 -9.05
N LEU A 25 42.92 3.74 -9.60
CA LEU A 25 44.05 2.88 -9.22
C LEU A 25 44.41 3.00 -7.74
N THR A 26 44.42 4.23 -7.21
CA THR A 26 44.72 4.50 -5.80
C THR A 26 43.70 3.85 -4.87
N LEU A 27 42.40 4.04 -5.13
CA LEU A 27 41.34 3.40 -4.35
C LEU A 27 41.43 1.87 -4.41
N ASN A 28 41.82 1.32 -5.56
CA ASN A 28 42.01 -0.12 -5.67
C ASN A 28 43.23 -0.61 -4.87
N ALA A 29 44.34 0.13 -4.91
CA ALA A 29 45.56 -0.20 -4.16
C ALA A 29 45.34 -0.14 -2.63
N GLU A 30 44.50 0.79 -2.17
CA GLU A 30 44.10 0.93 -0.77
C GLU A 30 43.00 -0.07 -0.35
N GLY A 31 42.54 -0.93 -1.26
CA GLY A 31 41.48 -1.91 -0.98
C GLY A 31 40.08 -1.31 -0.83
N LEU A 32 39.91 -0.03 -1.17
CA LEU A 32 38.66 0.72 -1.09
C LEU A 32 37.72 0.46 -2.28
N CYS A 33 38.19 -0.22 -3.33
CA CYS A 33 37.33 -0.82 -4.33
C CYS A 33 37.85 -2.20 -4.77
N ALA A 34 36.94 -3.08 -5.18
CA ALA A 34 37.29 -4.45 -5.56
C ALA A 34 36.38 -4.99 -6.67
N LYS A 35 37.01 -5.57 -7.70
CA LYS A 35 36.33 -6.26 -8.79
C LYS A 35 35.42 -7.36 -8.24
N GLY A 36 34.20 -7.47 -8.75
CA GLY A 36 33.22 -8.44 -8.25
C GLY A 36 32.48 -8.01 -6.98
N ARG A 37 32.89 -6.93 -6.31
CA ARG A 37 32.33 -6.48 -5.03
C ARG A 37 31.80 -5.05 -5.07
N ALA A 38 32.65 -4.07 -5.35
CA ALA A 38 32.36 -2.64 -5.40
C ALA A 38 33.21 -2.03 -6.51
N CYS A 39 32.60 -1.69 -7.64
CA CYS A 39 33.31 -1.21 -8.81
C CYS A 39 32.39 -0.35 -9.68
N ILE A 40 32.84 0.88 -9.99
CA ILE A 40 32.10 1.80 -10.86
C ILE A 40 31.96 1.29 -12.30
N ARG A 41 32.92 0.47 -12.76
CA ARG A 41 32.92 -0.06 -14.13
C ARG A 41 32.10 -1.33 -14.30
N ASP A 42 31.46 -1.85 -13.25
CA ASP A 42 30.69 -3.10 -13.34
C ASP A 42 29.33 -2.86 -14.01
N ARG A 43 28.84 -3.81 -14.81
CA ARG A 43 27.49 -3.72 -15.40
C ARG A 43 26.36 -3.86 -14.37
N ARG A 44 26.63 -4.43 -13.20
CA ARG A 44 25.59 -4.69 -12.19
C ARG A 44 25.41 -3.43 -11.36
N ALA A 45 24.24 -2.79 -11.50
CA ALA A 45 23.88 -1.58 -10.75
C ALA A 45 24.17 -1.68 -9.25
N ARG A 46 23.92 -2.83 -8.60
CA ARG A 46 24.21 -3.05 -7.17
C ARG A 46 25.69 -2.85 -6.79
N ARG A 47 26.62 -3.18 -7.68
CA ARG A 47 28.07 -3.03 -7.41
C ARG A 47 28.55 -1.61 -7.66
N VAL A 48 27.95 -0.95 -8.64
CA VAL A 48 28.14 0.48 -8.94
C VAL A 48 27.61 1.33 -7.78
N ASP A 49 26.38 1.08 -7.34
CA ASP A 49 25.77 1.75 -6.19
C ASP A 49 26.60 1.56 -4.92
N ARG A 50 27.07 0.34 -4.62
CA ARG A 50 27.98 0.11 -3.48
C ARG A 50 29.25 0.95 -3.56
N PHE A 51 29.89 1.00 -4.72
CA PHE A 51 31.08 1.82 -4.91
C PHE A 51 30.79 3.30 -4.62
N LEU A 52 29.70 3.84 -5.17
CA LEU A 52 29.34 5.25 -4.97
C LEU A 52 28.84 5.56 -3.55
N ALA A 53 28.23 4.58 -2.88
CA ALA A 53 27.84 4.70 -1.48
C ALA A 53 29.05 4.84 -0.56
N GLU A 54 30.13 4.09 -0.84
CA GLU A 54 31.42 4.14 -0.14
C GLU A 54 32.23 5.39 -0.54
N HIS A 55 32.08 5.88 -1.78
CA HIS A 55 32.85 6.98 -2.36
C HIS A 55 31.97 8.15 -2.83
N ARG A 56 31.11 8.67 -1.95
CA ARG A 56 30.09 9.68 -2.31
C ARG A 56 30.66 10.95 -2.95
N ALA A 57 31.87 11.35 -2.57
CA ALA A 57 32.55 12.52 -3.13
C ALA A 57 32.80 12.40 -4.65
N LEU A 58 32.82 11.18 -5.20
CA LEU A 58 32.98 10.93 -6.63
C LEU A 58 31.66 10.99 -7.42
N ALA A 59 30.51 11.07 -6.76
CA ALA A 59 29.23 10.93 -7.46
C ALA A 59 29.01 12.01 -8.53
N ASP A 60 29.43 13.25 -8.26
CA ASP A 60 29.25 14.37 -9.21
C ASP A 60 30.01 14.16 -10.53
N SER A 61 31.12 13.41 -10.52
CA SER A 61 31.91 13.12 -11.73
C SER A 61 31.29 12.04 -12.61
N TYR A 62 30.26 11.34 -12.14
CA TYR A 62 29.62 10.22 -12.84
C TYR A 62 28.24 10.55 -13.40
N LEU A 63 27.79 11.79 -13.28
CA LEU A 63 26.49 12.22 -13.80
C LEU A 63 26.42 12.25 -15.32
N ASP A 64 27.56 12.34 -16.02
CA ASP A 64 27.63 12.35 -17.49
C ASP A 64 28.10 10.99 -18.06
N HIS A 65 28.07 9.94 -17.25
CA HIS A 65 28.57 8.63 -17.66
C HIS A 65 27.69 8.01 -18.77
N PRO A 66 28.29 7.35 -19.80
CA PRO A 66 27.51 6.80 -20.92
C PRO A 66 26.53 5.69 -20.52
N TYR A 67 26.82 4.97 -19.44
CA TYR A 67 25.95 3.94 -18.88
C TYR A 67 24.98 4.53 -17.87
N PHE A 68 23.68 4.37 -18.09
CA PHE A 68 22.65 5.06 -17.31
C PHE A 68 22.55 4.57 -15.87
N GLU A 69 22.84 3.29 -15.60
CA GLU A 69 22.82 2.75 -14.23
C GLU A 69 23.93 3.37 -13.37
N VAL A 70 25.04 3.80 -14.00
CA VAL A 70 26.06 4.62 -13.33
C VAL A 70 25.51 6.01 -13.06
N ARG A 71 24.87 6.66 -14.04
CA ARG A 71 24.24 7.99 -13.82
C ARG A 71 23.17 7.93 -12.73
N ALA A 72 22.27 6.95 -12.77
CA ALA A 72 21.21 6.73 -11.79
C ALA A 72 21.78 6.43 -10.40
N SER A 73 22.84 5.61 -10.30
CA SER A 73 23.52 5.36 -9.02
C SER A 73 24.24 6.61 -8.51
N ALA A 74 24.89 7.37 -9.38
CA ALA A 74 25.57 8.61 -9.04
C ALA A 74 24.58 9.67 -8.57
N ALA A 75 23.43 9.76 -9.25
CA ALA A 75 22.33 10.64 -8.89
C ALA A 75 21.79 10.37 -7.46
N ARG A 76 22.02 9.21 -6.84
CA ARG A 76 21.67 8.94 -5.43
C ARG A 76 22.55 9.68 -4.42
N TYR A 77 23.80 9.97 -4.77
CA TYR A 77 24.80 10.50 -3.84
C TYR A 77 25.32 11.88 -4.23
N ALA A 78 25.15 12.27 -5.49
CA ALA A 78 25.58 13.56 -6.04
C ALA A 78 25.01 14.77 -5.28
N SER A 79 25.68 15.91 -5.40
CA SER A 79 25.21 17.18 -4.86
C SER A 79 23.92 17.63 -5.55
N LEU A 80 22.98 18.18 -4.77
CA LEU A 80 21.69 18.64 -5.30
C LEU A 80 21.86 19.71 -6.40
N PHE A 81 22.92 20.51 -6.34
CA PHE A 81 23.25 21.55 -7.31
C PHE A 81 23.54 21.00 -8.71
N ARG A 82 23.92 19.72 -8.82
CA ARG A 82 24.26 19.06 -10.09
C ARG A 82 23.13 18.20 -10.66
N LEU A 83 22.09 17.92 -9.88
CA LEU A 83 21.00 17.01 -10.28
C LEU A 83 19.97 17.62 -11.23
N ALA A 84 19.85 18.95 -11.27
CA ALA A 84 18.76 19.61 -12.00
C ALA A 84 18.73 19.23 -13.49
N ALA A 85 19.90 19.10 -14.13
CA ALA A 85 20.02 18.71 -15.53
C ALA A 85 19.55 17.26 -15.80
N LEU A 86 19.62 16.38 -14.80
CA LEU A 86 19.20 14.99 -14.93
C LEU A 86 17.68 14.82 -14.99
N LEU A 87 16.89 15.87 -14.73
CA LEU A 87 15.46 15.84 -14.99
C LEU A 87 15.13 15.75 -16.48
N ASP A 88 16.09 16.04 -17.37
CA ASP A 88 15.95 15.93 -18.82
C ASP A 88 16.80 14.77 -19.38
N ASP A 89 17.28 13.85 -18.53
CA ASP A 89 18.03 12.67 -18.96
C ASP A 89 17.17 11.78 -19.87
N PRO A 90 17.72 11.19 -20.95
CA PRO A 90 16.96 10.29 -21.83
C PRO A 90 16.37 9.10 -21.07
N GLU A 91 17.03 8.62 -20.01
CA GLU A 91 16.62 7.41 -19.31
C GLU A 91 15.70 7.70 -18.11
N PRO A 92 14.50 7.09 -18.08
CA PRO A 92 13.53 7.30 -17.01
C PRO A 92 14.08 7.02 -15.61
N GLU A 93 14.93 6.01 -15.42
CA GLU A 93 15.50 5.66 -14.12
C GLU A 93 16.37 6.78 -13.56
N VAL A 94 17.06 7.53 -14.43
CA VAL A 94 17.89 8.67 -14.05
C VAL A 94 16.99 9.85 -13.68
N ARG A 95 15.99 10.16 -14.52
CA ARG A 95 14.99 11.21 -14.22
C ARG A 95 14.23 10.95 -12.93
N ALA A 96 13.82 9.71 -12.69
CA ALA A 96 13.15 9.28 -11.47
C ALA A 96 14.06 9.46 -10.25
N MET A 97 15.34 9.13 -10.35
CA MET A 97 16.28 9.34 -9.24
C MET A 97 16.50 10.82 -8.92
N ALA A 98 16.65 11.65 -9.94
CA ALA A 98 16.74 13.10 -9.76
C ALA A 98 15.46 13.66 -9.11
N THR A 99 14.30 13.21 -9.58
CA THR A 99 12.98 13.53 -9.04
C THR A 99 12.86 13.16 -7.55
N LEU A 100 13.42 12.03 -7.13
CA LEU A 100 13.40 11.60 -5.73
C LEU A 100 14.27 12.45 -4.80
N ARG A 101 15.19 13.27 -5.32
CA ARG A 101 16.14 14.04 -4.50
C ARG A 101 16.01 15.55 -4.58
N LEU A 102 15.57 16.10 -5.71
CA LEU A 102 15.49 17.56 -5.91
C LEU A 102 14.41 18.24 -5.04
N PRO A 103 14.48 19.53 -4.74
CA PRO A 103 13.41 20.24 -4.03
C PRO A 103 12.04 20.12 -4.74
N LEU A 104 10.93 20.21 -3.99
CA LEU A 104 9.58 19.96 -4.53
C LEU A 104 9.24 20.90 -5.69
N GLU A 105 9.65 22.17 -5.59
CA GLU A 105 9.39 23.20 -6.60
C GLU A 105 10.05 22.87 -7.94
N ARG A 106 11.10 22.02 -7.94
CA ARG A 106 11.81 21.59 -9.14
C ARG A 106 11.20 20.36 -9.79
N ILE A 107 10.36 19.61 -9.06
CA ILE A 107 9.87 18.30 -9.50
C ILE A 107 8.37 18.27 -9.81
N VAL A 108 7.63 19.37 -9.59
CA VAL A 108 6.21 19.48 -9.94
C VAL A 108 5.94 19.05 -11.37
N ARG A 109 6.74 19.53 -12.34
CA ARG A 109 6.60 19.17 -13.77
C ARG A 109 6.77 17.68 -14.06
N MET A 110 7.42 16.93 -13.15
CA MET A 110 7.68 15.50 -13.33
C MET A 110 6.41 14.67 -13.12
N ALA A 111 5.33 15.27 -12.61
CA ALA A 111 4.00 14.67 -12.63
C ALA A 111 3.47 14.45 -14.07
N ASP A 112 4.00 15.17 -15.06
CA ASP A 112 3.62 15.06 -16.47
C ASP A 112 4.67 14.31 -17.32
N ASP A 113 5.66 13.65 -16.67
CA ASP A 113 6.68 12.89 -17.40
C ASP A 113 6.04 11.78 -18.25
N PRO A 114 6.50 11.50 -19.47
CA PRO A 114 5.94 10.42 -20.29
C PRO A 114 6.05 9.05 -19.62
N ASP A 115 7.06 8.82 -18.78
CA ASP A 115 7.31 7.54 -18.14
C ASP A 115 6.60 7.41 -16.77
N PRO A 116 5.82 6.33 -16.54
CA PRO A 116 5.08 6.13 -15.30
C PRO A 116 5.98 5.95 -14.06
N HIS A 117 7.22 5.44 -14.19
CA HIS A 117 8.14 5.34 -13.06
C HIS A 117 8.58 6.73 -12.56
N VAL A 118 8.74 7.69 -13.47
CA VAL A 118 9.07 9.07 -13.12
C VAL A 118 7.87 9.77 -12.50
N ARG A 119 6.67 9.61 -13.07
CA ARG A 119 5.43 10.12 -12.46
C ARG A 119 5.18 9.52 -11.08
N MET A 120 5.45 8.24 -10.87
CA MET A 120 5.39 7.58 -9.57
C MET A 120 6.42 8.15 -8.59
N ALA A 121 7.65 8.45 -9.04
CA ALA A 121 8.65 9.12 -8.23
C ALA A 121 8.17 10.52 -7.80
N ALA A 122 7.55 11.28 -8.70
CA ALA A 122 6.94 12.57 -8.39
C ALA A 122 5.81 12.41 -7.37
N ALA A 123 4.86 11.49 -7.63
CA ALA A 123 3.74 11.16 -6.75
C ALA A 123 4.20 10.82 -5.33
N SER A 124 5.32 10.11 -5.18
CA SER A 124 5.90 9.72 -3.88
C SER A 124 6.42 10.89 -3.04
N ARG A 125 6.50 12.10 -3.62
CA ARG A 125 7.07 13.29 -2.98
C ARG A 125 6.12 14.47 -2.92
N LEU A 126 5.37 14.71 -3.99
CA LEU A 126 4.39 15.78 -4.08
C LEU A 126 3.37 15.71 -2.93
N THR A 127 2.76 16.87 -2.64
CA THR A 127 1.83 17.01 -1.51
C THR A 127 0.65 17.90 -1.86
N GLY A 128 -0.42 17.81 -1.07
CA GLY A 128 -1.57 18.69 -1.21
C GLY A 128 -2.20 18.61 -2.60
N ARG A 129 -2.43 19.78 -3.20
CA ARG A 129 -3.12 19.91 -4.49
C ARG A 129 -2.29 19.46 -5.69
N GLU A 130 -0.96 19.35 -5.54
CA GLU A 130 -0.07 18.88 -6.61
C GLU A 130 -0.31 17.41 -6.97
N LEU A 131 -0.94 16.64 -6.07
CA LEU A 131 -1.32 15.25 -6.31
C LEU A 131 -2.62 15.10 -7.13
N MET A 132 -3.40 16.16 -7.27
CA MET A 132 -4.72 16.10 -7.93
C MET A 132 -4.65 15.65 -9.40
N PRO A 133 -3.73 16.15 -10.25
CA PRO A 133 -3.63 15.70 -11.64
C PRO A 133 -3.35 14.20 -11.75
N LEU A 134 -2.58 13.65 -10.82
CA LEU A 134 -2.19 12.24 -10.80
C LEU A 134 -3.35 11.29 -10.48
N LEU A 135 -4.49 11.79 -10.01
CA LEU A 135 -5.70 10.97 -9.84
C LEU A 135 -6.32 10.54 -11.17
N ALA A 136 -6.02 11.25 -12.26
CA ALA A 136 -6.47 10.90 -13.60
C ALA A 136 -5.42 10.13 -14.41
N ASP A 137 -4.30 9.73 -13.78
CA ASP A 137 -3.23 9.01 -14.48
C ASP A 137 -3.73 7.68 -15.05
N GLY A 138 -3.30 7.35 -16.26
CA GLY A 138 -3.64 6.08 -16.91
C GLY A 138 -3.06 4.87 -16.17
N ASP A 139 -1.94 5.04 -15.47
CA ASP A 139 -1.30 3.97 -14.71
C ASP A 139 -1.81 3.95 -13.26
N TYR A 140 -2.42 2.83 -12.86
CA TYR A 140 -2.95 2.67 -11.51
C TYR A 140 -1.87 2.72 -10.42
N LEU A 141 -0.61 2.36 -10.71
CA LEU A 141 0.49 2.46 -9.75
C LEU A 141 0.83 3.92 -9.44
N VAL A 142 0.70 4.82 -10.42
CA VAL A 142 0.86 6.26 -10.21
C VAL A 142 -0.28 6.80 -9.35
N ARG A 143 -1.54 6.45 -9.68
CA ARG A 143 -2.71 6.82 -8.86
C ARG A 143 -2.56 6.30 -7.43
N LEU A 144 -2.14 5.04 -7.26
CA LEU A 144 -1.88 4.42 -5.96
C LEU A 144 -0.79 5.16 -5.18
N ALA A 145 0.31 5.55 -5.83
CA ALA A 145 1.38 6.33 -5.21
C ALA A 145 0.88 7.71 -4.73
N ALA A 146 0.07 8.39 -5.54
CA ALA A 146 -0.54 9.66 -5.18
C ALA A 146 -1.51 9.51 -3.99
N VAL A 147 -2.40 8.52 -4.06
CA VAL A 147 -3.41 8.24 -3.03
C VAL A 147 -2.78 7.84 -1.70
N ARG A 148 -1.59 7.23 -1.67
CA ARG A 148 -0.88 6.95 -0.41
C ARG A 148 -0.44 8.21 0.36
N ARG A 149 -0.24 9.32 -0.34
CA ARG A 149 0.24 10.59 0.23
C ARG A 149 -0.82 11.68 0.28
N MET A 150 -1.96 11.46 -0.39
CA MET A 150 -3.05 12.39 -0.46
C MET A 150 -3.55 12.79 0.95
N PRO A 151 -3.79 14.09 1.20
CA PRO A 151 -4.52 14.56 2.38
C PRO A 151 -5.86 13.84 2.57
N LEU A 152 -6.26 13.61 3.82
CA LEU A 152 -7.44 12.80 4.14
C LEU A 152 -8.74 13.41 3.58
N ASP A 153 -8.83 14.74 3.58
CA ASP A 153 -9.94 15.53 3.06
C ASP A 153 -10.13 15.43 1.54
N LEU A 154 -9.11 14.96 0.81
CA LEU A 154 -9.17 14.74 -0.64
C LEU A 154 -9.48 13.29 -1.02
N LEU A 155 -9.33 12.34 -0.10
CA LEU A 155 -9.61 10.91 -0.36
C LEU A 155 -11.06 10.61 -0.78
N PRO A 156 -12.11 11.35 -0.35
CA PRO A 156 -13.47 11.16 -0.86
C PRO A 156 -13.59 11.29 -2.39
N LEU A 157 -12.67 11.99 -3.06
CA LEU A 157 -12.66 12.14 -4.52
C LEU A 157 -12.22 10.87 -5.25
N VAL A 158 -11.67 9.88 -4.52
CA VAL A 158 -11.04 8.67 -5.07
C VAL A 158 -11.83 7.39 -4.74
N LEU A 159 -13.01 7.53 -4.12
CA LEU A 159 -13.87 6.40 -3.75
C LEU A 159 -14.22 5.50 -4.94
N GLY A 160 -14.36 6.10 -6.13
CA GLY A 160 -14.74 5.41 -7.36
C GLY A 160 -13.58 5.04 -8.28
N ASP A 161 -12.33 4.99 -7.79
CA ASP A 161 -11.21 4.57 -8.65
C ASP A 161 -11.50 3.19 -9.25
N PRO A 162 -11.26 2.97 -10.56
CA PRO A 162 -11.52 1.68 -11.17
C PRO A 162 -10.67 0.54 -10.58
N ASP A 163 -9.49 0.85 -10.02
CA ASP A 163 -8.58 -0.14 -9.47
C ASP A 163 -8.88 -0.47 -8.00
N THR A 164 -9.03 -1.76 -7.71
CA THR A 164 -9.31 -2.25 -6.36
C THR A 164 -8.20 -1.87 -5.38
N GLU A 165 -6.92 -1.98 -5.75
CA GLU A 165 -5.81 -1.69 -4.82
C GLU A 165 -5.78 -0.21 -4.43
N VAL A 166 -6.14 0.69 -5.36
CA VAL A 166 -6.35 2.11 -5.05
C VAL A 166 -7.48 2.27 -4.04
N ARG A 167 -8.68 1.72 -4.31
CA ARG A 167 -9.83 1.81 -3.38
C ARG A 167 -9.51 1.19 -2.01
N ARG A 168 -8.74 0.10 -1.95
CA ARG A 168 -8.26 -0.48 -0.67
C ARG A 168 -7.37 0.48 0.12
N VAL A 169 -6.45 1.19 -0.53
CA VAL A 169 -5.66 2.24 0.16
C VAL A 169 -6.55 3.37 0.64
N VAL A 170 -7.55 3.77 -0.14
CA VAL A 170 -8.54 4.77 0.28
C VAL A 170 -9.27 4.28 1.54
N ALA A 171 -9.83 3.07 1.53
CA ALA A 171 -10.53 2.49 2.69
C ALA A 171 -9.65 2.40 3.94
N ARG A 172 -8.34 2.19 3.80
CA ARG A 172 -7.38 2.20 4.93
C ARG A 172 -7.10 3.58 5.51
N ARG A 173 -7.23 4.64 4.72
CA ARG A 173 -6.77 5.99 5.11
C ARG A 173 -7.90 6.98 5.34
N ILE A 174 -8.99 6.88 4.59
CA ILE A 174 -10.09 7.85 4.58
C ILE A 174 -10.62 8.10 6.00
N ASP A 175 -11.09 9.31 6.27
CA ASP A 175 -11.67 9.65 7.56
C ASP A 175 -12.85 8.73 7.93
N LEU A 176 -13.10 8.58 9.24
CA LEU A 176 -14.18 7.71 9.73
C LEU A 176 -15.57 8.24 9.36
N ALA A 177 -15.70 9.53 9.05
CA ALA A 177 -16.98 10.14 8.67
C ALA A 177 -17.40 9.70 7.25
N SER A 178 -16.43 9.51 6.35
CA SER A 178 -16.64 9.14 4.95
C SER A 178 -16.48 7.64 4.70
N LEU A 179 -15.84 6.91 5.62
CA LEU A 179 -15.63 5.47 5.52
C LEU A 179 -16.92 4.65 5.25
N PRO A 180 -18.11 4.96 5.82
CA PRO A 180 -19.35 4.24 5.52
C PRO A 180 -19.75 4.25 4.03
N ASN A 181 -19.29 5.23 3.26
CA ASN A 181 -19.57 5.31 1.82
C ASN A 181 -18.89 4.17 1.03
N MET A 182 -17.95 3.44 1.65
CA MET A 182 -17.25 2.30 1.05
C MET A 182 -17.79 0.94 1.49
N SER A 183 -18.81 0.90 2.37
CA SER A 183 -19.38 -0.34 2.90
C SER A 183 -20.03 -1.22 1.82
N PHE A 184 -20.31 -0.68 0.64
CA PHE A 184 -20.90 -1.40 -0.49
C PHE A 184 -19.97 -1.50 -1.70
N ASP A 185 -18.65 -1.36 -1.50
CA ASP A 185 -17.68 -1.59 -2.57
C ASP A 185 -17.89 -2.98 -3.19
N ALA A 186 -17.75 -3.09 -4.52
CA ALA A 186 -17.92 -4.36 -5.21
C ALA A 186 -16.89 -5.41 -4.73
N ASP A 187 -15.69 -4.97 -4.35
CA ASP A 187 -14.61 -5.86 -3.95
C ASP A 187 -14.65 -6.15 -2.43
N PRO A 188 -14.75 -7.43 -2.02
CA PRO A 188 -14.79 -7.79 -0.61
C PRO A 188 -13.50 -7.44 0.15
N THR A 189 -12.36 -7.35 -0.54
CA THR A 189 -11.11 -6.92 0.10
C THR A 189 -11.16 -5.46 0.51
N VAL A 190 -11.89 -4.59 -0.22
CA VAL A 190 -12.14 -3.20 0.20
C VAL A 190 -13.11 -3.17 1.37
N ARG A 191 -14.25 -3.89 1.27
CA ARG A 191 -15.24 -3.97 2.36
C ARG A 191 -14.66 -4.53 3.65
N ARG A 192 -13.66 -5.41 3.56
CA ARG A 192 -12.91 -5.90 4.71
C ARG A 192 -12.09 -4.80 5.38
N GLU A 193 -11.36 -3.98 4.61
CA GLU A 193 -10.62 -2.81 5.16
C GLU A 193 -11.59 -1.82 5.83
N VAL A 194 -12.79 -1.66 5.26
CA VAL A 194 -13.89 -0.90 5.87
C VAL A 194 -14.30 -1.54 7.20
N ALA A 195 -14.59 -2.84 7.22
CA ALA A 195 -14.97 -3.59 8.42
C ALA A 195 -13.90 -3.57 9.51
N GLU A 196 -12.61 -3.45 9.18
CA GLU A 196 -11.52 -3.34 10.16
C GLU A 196 -11.50 -1.96 10.85
N ARG A 197 -11.99 -0.91 10.19
CA ARG A 197 -11.91 0.49 10.67
C ARG A 197 -13.25 1.09 11.10
N LEU A 198 -14.37 0.54 10.66
CA LEU A 198 -15.68 1.11 10.91
C LEU A 198 -15.94 1.21 12.44
N PRO A 199 -16.52 2.32 12.93
CA PRO A 199 -16.93 2.44 14.33
C PRO A 199 -17.89 1.32 14.74
N LEU A 200 -17.79 0.85 15.99
CA LEU A 200 -18.56 -0.31 16.48
C LEU A 200 -20.07 -0.20 16.19
N ARG A 201 -20.66 0.96 16.50
CA ARG A 201 -22.08 1.26 16.30
C ARG A 201 -22.56 1.19 14.84
N GLN A 202 -21.66 1.10 13.87
CA GLN A 202 -21.95 1.04 12.43
C GLN A 202 -21.63 -0.33 11.82
N LEU A 203 -21.00 -1.24 12.58
CA LEU A 203 -20.58 -2.55 12.07
C LEU A 203 -21.77 -3.42 11.61
N HIS A 204 -22.96 -3.20 12.15
CA HIS A 204 -24.19 -3.85 11.70
C HIS A 204 -24.45 -3.69 10.19
N ILE A 205 -23.94 -2.62 9.54
CA ILE A 205 -24.06 -2.40 8.10
C ILE A 205 -23.46 -3.58 7.31
N LEU A 206 -22.38 -4.19 7.82
CA LEU A 206 -21.63 -5.26 7.17
C LEU A 206 -21.94 -6.65 7.77
N ALA A 207 -22.89 -6.76 8.70
CA ALA A 207 -23.16 -8.02 9.39
C ALA A 207 -23.68 -9.13 8.46
N ARG A 208 -24.30 -8.74 7.34
CA ARG A 208 -24.83 -9.67 6.32
C ARG A 208 -24.01 -9.66 5.03
N ASP A 209 -22.74 -9.28 5.10
CA ASP A 209 -21.87 -9.26 3.92
C ASP A 209 -21.80 -10.64 3.25
N SER A 210 -21.75 -10.67 1.92
CA SER A 210 -21.65 -11.93 1.17
C SER A 210 -20.31 -12.65 1.39
N ASP A 211 -19.23 -11.91 1.68
CA ASP A 211 -17.91 -12.48 1.90
C ASP A 211 -17.69 -12.83 3.37
N LEU A 212 -17.34 -14.10 3.61
CA LEU A 212 -17.11 -14.64 4.96
C LEU A 212 -16.00 -13.89 5.71
N ARG A 213 -14.98 -13.36 5.02
CA ARG A 213 -13.86 -12.66 5.66
C ARG A 213 -14.31 -11.31 6.21
N VAL A 214 -15.24 -10.65 5.53
CA VAL A 214 -15.85 -9.40 6.02
C VAL A 214 -16.70 -9.71 7.24
N ARG A 215 -17.60 -10.71 7.15
CA ARG A 215 -18.44 -11.12 8.28
C ARG A 215 -17.63 -11.57 9.50
N PHE A 216 -16.50 -12.26 9.29
CA PHE A 216 -15.59 -12.66 10.37
C PHE A 216 -15.02 -11.44 11.10
N VAL A 217 -14.51 -10.44 10.38
CA VAL A 217 -14.02 -9.18 10.98
C VAL A 217 -15.13 -8.45 11.74
N VAL A 218 -16.36 -8.45 11.20
CA VAL A 218 -17.51 -7.86 11.89
C VAL A 218 -17.81 -8.62 13.18
N ALA A 219 -17.91 -9.95 13.13
CA ALA A 219 -18.18 -10.79 14.29
C ALA A 219 -17.09 -10.70 15.36
N GLU A 220 -15.84 -10.41 14.99
CA GLU A 220 -14.74 -10.18 15.93
C GLU A 220 -14.88 -8.85 16.69
N ARG A 221 -15.45 -7.83 16.04
CA ARG A 221 -15.41 -6.44 16.55
C ARG A 221 -16.75 -5.91 17.06
N ILE A 222 -17.87 -6.32 16.47
CA ILE A 222 -19.20 -5.75 16.76
C ILE A 222 -19.55 -5.86 18.25
N ALA A 223 -20.39 -4.96 18.76
CA ALA A 223 -20.82 -5.02 20.16
C ALA A 223 -21.43 -6.39 20.48
N GLU A 224 -21.18 -6.90 21.68
CA GLU A 224 -21.59 -8.25 22.07
C GLU A 224 -23.11 -8.43 21.99
N GLU A 225 -23.89 -7.38 22.28
CA GLU A 225 -25.35 -7.38 22.16
C GLU A 225 -25.85 -7.52 20.71
N GLU A 226 -25.00 -7.21 19.72
CA GLU A 226 -25.32 -7.31 18.29
C GLU A 226 -24.80 -8.60 17.64
N LEU A 227 -24.27 -9.56 18.43
CA LEU A 227 -23.74 -10.83 17.92
C LEU A 227 -24.80 -11.85 17.50
N GLU A 228 -26.07 -11.61 17.84
CA GLU A 228 -27.19 -12.51 17.54
C GLU A 228 -27.20 -13.02 16.08
N PRO A 229 -27.02 -12.17 15.03
CA PRO A 229 -27.09 -12.61 13.64
C PRO A 229 -26.00 -13.63 13.27
N PHE A 230 -24.90 -13.69 14.02
CA PHE A 230 -23.76 -14.57 13.74
C PHE A 230 -23.87 -15.95 14.40
N LEU A 231 -24.83 -16.14 15.31
CA LEU A 231 -25.10 -17.45 15.91
C LEU A 231 -25.54 -18.50 14.87
N ASP A 232 -26.21 -18.05 13.81
CA ASP A 232 -26.72 -18.88 12.72
C ASP A 232 -25.94 -18.63 11.39
N ASP A 233 -24.75 -18.04 11.44
CA ASP A 233 -23.94 -17.82 10.23
C ASP A 233 -23.66 -19.16 9.51
N SER A 234 -23.63 -19.14 8.18
CA SER A 234 -23.23 -20.31 7.38
C SER A 234 -21.86 -20.88 7.75
N GLU A 235 -20.92 -20.02 8.16
CA GLU A 235 -19.53 -20.40 8.42
C GLU A 235 -19.34 -20.86 9.88
N PRO A 236 -18.94 -22.12 10.13
CA PRO A 236 -18.78 -22.64 11.49
C PRO A 236 -17.83 -21.83 12.38
N LEU A 237 -16.74 -21.29 11.82
CA LEU A 237 -15.79 -20.48 12.57
C LEU A 237 -16.40 -19.18 13.08
N ILE A 238 -17.29 -18.55 12.30
CA ILE A 238 -18.00 -17.33 12.69
C ILE A 238 -19.00 -17.64 13.82
N ARG A 239 -19.75 -18.74 13.70
CA ARG A 239 -20.66 -19.19 14.77
C ARG A 239 -19.89 -19.46 16.07
N ALA A 240 -18.74 -20.14 15.99
CA ALA A 240 -17.91 -20.44 17.15
C ALA A 240 -17.41 -19.15 17.83
N LEU A 241 -16.92 -18.19 17.05
CA LEU A 241 -16.48 -16.88 17.55
C LEU A 241 -17.62 -16.12 18.23
N ALA A 242 -18.80 -16.08 17.62
CA ALA A 242 -19.97 -15.41 18.20
C ALA A 242 -20.37 -16.04 19.54
N ASN A 243 -20.45 -17.38 19.60
CA ASN A 243 -20.74 -18.11 20.84
C ASN A 243 -19.70 -17.81 21.92
N GLU A 244 -18.41 -17.87 21.59
CA GLU A 244 -17.32 -17.59 22.52
C GLU A 244 -17.41 -16.17 23.08
N ARG A 245 -17.64 -15.17 22.23
CA ARG A 245 -17.77 -13.77 22.67
C ARG A 245 -19.00 -13.55 23.53
N ILE A 246 -20.13 -14.17 23.22
CA ILE A 246 -21.35 -14.10 24.03
C ILE A 246 -21.12 -14.71 25.42
N ASP A 247 -20.46 -15.87 25.49
CA ASP A 247 -20.21 -16.58 26.77
C ASP A 247 -19.25 -15.84 27.70
N ARG A 248 -18.42 -14.96 27.16
CA ARG A 248 -17.55 -14.09 27.95
C ARG A 248 -18.31 -12.99 28.70
N VAL A 249 -19.56 -12.70 28.31
CA VAL A 249 -20.40 -11.68 28.95
C VAL A 249 -21.47 -12.36 29.82
N PRO A 250 -21.36 -12.29 31.16
CA PRO A 250 -22.33 -12.93 32.05
C PRO A 250 -23.77 -12.48 31.77
N GLY A 251 -24.69 -13.43 31.67
CA GLY A 251 -26.12 -13.15 31.47
C GLY A 251 -26.49 -12.66 30.06
N LEU A 252 -25.55 -12.57 29.11
CA LEU A 252 -25.86 -12.11 27.76
C LEU A 252 -26.58 -13.19 26.94
N ARG A 253 -26.14 -14.45 27.04
CA ARG A 253 -26.76 -15.56 26.31
C ARG A 253 -28.25 -15.68 26.66
N GLU A 254 -28.58 -15.67 27.94
CA GLU A 254 -29.95 -15.75 28.41
C GLU A 254 -30.80 -14.57 27.92
N ARG A 255 -30.22 -13.35 27.88
CA ARG A 255 -30.91 -12.17 27.35
C ARG A 255 -31.20 -12.29 25.85
N LEU A 256 -30.23 -12.78 25.07
CA LEU A 256 -30.39 -12.99 23.62
C LEU A 256 -31.42 -14.11 23.34
N ASP A 257 -31.34 -15.23 24.07
CA ASP A 257 -32.29 -16.34 23.92
C ASP A 257 -33.72 -15.95 24.32
N ALA A 258 -33.86 -15.13 25.37
CA ALA A 258 -35.15 -14.57 25.78
C ALA A 258 -35.73 -13.62 24.71
N ALA A 259 -34.88 -12.82 24.04
CA ALA A 259 -35.30 -11.93 22.97
C ALA A 259 -35.74 -12.67 21.68
N ARG A 260 -35.15 -13.84 21.41
CA ARG A 260 -35.48 -14.70 20.24
C ARG A 260 -36.79 -15.47 20.39
N SER A 261 -37.23 -15.70 21.63
CA SER A 261 -38.45 -16.46 21.91
C SER A 261 -39.68 -15.61 21.56
N PRO A 262 -40.55 -16.01 20.61
CA PRO A 262 -41.74 -15.23 20.28
C PRO A 262 -42.64 -15.09 21.51
N ALA A 263 -43.21 -13.89 21.73
CA ALA A 263 -44.18 -13.67 22.79
C ALA A 263 -45.28 -14.76 22.71
N PRO A 264 -45.72 -15.35 23.84
CA PRO A 264 -46.75 -16.37 23.82
C PRO A 264 -47.99 -15.83 23.11
N VAL A 265 -48.41 -16.51 22.03
CA VAL A 265 -49.65 -16.21 21.33
C VAL A 265 -50.77 -16.23 22.37
N PRO A 266 -51.56 -15.15 22.56
CA PRO A 266 -52.64 -15.14 23.53
C PRO A 266 -53.59 -16.29 23.22
N LEU A 267 -53.74 -17.22 24.16
CA LEU A 267 -54.72 -18.30 24.02
C LEU A 267 -56.11 -17.67 23.79
N PRO A 268 -56.88 -18.12 22.78
CA PRO A 268 -58.22 -17.61 22.57
C PRO A 268 -59.03 -17.85 23.85
N ARG A 269 -59.62 -16.77 24.40
CA ARG A 269 -60.50 -16.86 25.56
C ARG A 269 -61.61 -17.85 25.20
N ARG A 270 -61.65 -19.00 25.88
CA ARG A 270 -62.81 -19.90 25.80
C ARG A 270 -64.00 -19.11 26.33
N ASN A 271 -64.90 -18.71 25.44
CA ASN A 271 -66.23 -18.26 25.84
C ASN A 271 -66.90 -19.43 26.55
N SER A 272 -67.02 -19.30 27.88
CA SER A 272 -67.91 -20.11 28.70
C SER A 272 -69.34 -19.74 28.35
N SER A 273 -69.83 -20.26 27.22
CA SER A 273 -71.24 -20.27 26.89
C SER A 273 -71.92 -21.35 27.74
N GLN A 274 -72.37 -20.90 28.90
CA GLN A 274 -73.60 -21.27 29.59
C GLN A 274 -74.25 -22.60 29.18
N GLU A 275 -74.12 -23.59 30.07
CA GLU A 275 -75.26 -24.43 30.45
C GLU A 275 -76.43 -23.53 30.85
N THR A 276 -77.53 -23.57 30.09
CA THR A 276 -78.89 -23.47 30.65
C THR A 276 -79.88 -24.09 29.66
N ASP A 277 -80.49 -25.19 30.11
CA ASP A 277 -81.91 -25.52 30.01
C ASP A 277 -82.60 -25.77 28.65
N ARG A 278 -82.87 -27.08 28.44
CA ARG A 278 -84.14 -27.75 28.08
C ARG A 278 -84.07 -28.72 26.91
#